data_AF-A0A427YCV2-F1
#
_entry.id   AF-A0A427YCV2-F1
#
_cell.length_a   1.000
_cell.length_b   1.000
_cell.length_c   1.000
_cell.angle_alpha   90.00
_cell.angle_beta   90.00
_cell.angle_gamma   90.00
#
_symmetry.space_group_name_H-M   'P 1'
#
loop_
_entity.id
_entity.type
_entity.pdbx_description
1 polymer ?
#
loop_
_entity_poly.entity_id
_entity_poly.type
_entity_poly.pdbx_seq_one_letter_code
_entity_poly.pdbx_strand_id
1 'polypeptide(L)'
;MSPDTTYQVEFVSPSGTIPFTSKSEVLRADTYHDNSAPHKVSAATAETYGNPEALTTIRIGNGGLGPTGLLRSLCDAYLEEAGLGDHIKFEWVCNHSRHTQVALQAGVVDIGFTYEREEEARATSEGWAQTAGVFCHDHFVLAGPKADPADLASHHGVICSFNAIAKQGALFHTRGDGSATMHKEAELWDLVGVSDVDKAAAKWYQRIPGTPFQALVWANRDKAYLLTDRATFLTAKNKGVIEDLVTYVEGGEVLMNSCAVVLRSGEKRESVWNFVNWLREGQAQGIISRYGVDWETRVPLFTPETQKELEEKLLLRKALRPQPAKPRWRPLYVLPEVAVIVACTRIMLGPLIEASAPV
;
A
#
# COMPACT_ATOMS: atom_id res chain seq x y z
N MET A 1 9.24 -13.15 27.57
CA MET A 1 10.61 -13.49 27.11
C MET A 1 11.59 -13.21 28.24
N SER A 2 12.80 -13.79 28.21
CA SER A 2 13.84 -13.46 29.19
C SER A 2 14.24 -11.99 29.05
N PRO A 3 14.39 -11.21 30.14
CA PRO A 3 14.79 -9.80 30.10
C PRO A 3 16.16 -9.53 29.45
N ASP A 4 16.93 -10.59 29.15
CA ASP A 4 18.24 -10.51 28.51
C ASP A 4 18.24 -10.89 27.02
N THR A 5 17.06 -11.05 26.40
CA THR A 5 16.99 -11.41 24.97
C THR A 5 17.62 -10.28 24.13
N THR A 6 18.58 -10.66 23.29
CA THR A 6 19.25 -9.75 22.35
C THR A 6 19.10 -10.28 20.93
N TYR A 7 18.82 -9.37 20.00
CA TYR A 7 18.61 -9.63 18.59
C TYR A 7 19.81 -9.12 17.80
N GLN A 8 20.38 -9.99 16.97
CA GLN A 8 21.53 -9.65 16.14
C GLN A 8 21.07 -8.98 14.85
N VAL A 9 21.77 -7.92 14.45
CA VAL A 9 21.47 -7.12 13.27
C VAL A 9 22.77 -6.90 12.49
N GLU A 10 22.68 -7.02 11.18
CA GLU A 10 23.72 -6.66 10.24
C GLU A 10 23.24 -5.49 9.39
N PHE A 11 23.82 -4.31 9.60
CA PHE A 11 23.56 -3.15 8.75
C PHE A 11 24.39 -3.24 7.47
N VAL A 12 23.72 -3.38 6.34
CA VAL A 12 24.33 -3.63 5.03
C VAL A 12 24.39 -2.33 4.23
N SER A 13 25.57 -2.03 3.68
CA SER A 13 25.82 -0.88 2.81
C SER A 13 26.88 -1.22 1.75
N PRO A 14 27.07 -0.39 0.71
CA PRO A 14 28.15 -0.61 -0.27
C PRO A 14 29.55 -0.63 0.34
N SER A 15 29.76 0.07 1.46
CA SER A 15 31.05 0.08 2.18
C SER A 15 31.25 -1.14 3.09
N GLY A 16 30.26 -2.03 3.21
CA GLY A 16 30.34 -3.26 4.00
C GLY A 16 29.18 -3.42 4.98
N THR A 17 29.37 -4.39 5.89
CA THR A 17 28.39 -4.76 6.91
C THR A 17 28.87 -4.32 8.29
N ILE A 18 27.98 -3.70 9.07
CA ILE A 18 28.24 -3.27 10.44
C ILE A 18 27.34 -4.07 11.39
N PRO A 19 27.90 -4.83 12.36
CA PRO A 19 27.09 -5.54 13.33
C PRO A 19 26.47 -4.58 14.35
N PHE A 20 25.26 -4.91 14.79
CA PHE A 20 24.53 -4.22 15.83
C PHE A 20 23.73 -5.22 16.65
N THR A 21 23.47 -4.90 17.92
CA THR A 21 22.65 -5.74 18.79
C THR A 21 21.54 -4.88 19.37
N SER A 22 20.29 -5.32 19.19
CA SER A 22 19.12 -4.68 19.78
C SER A 22 18.57 -5.52 20.92
N LYS A 23 18.06 -4.87 21.97
CA LYS A 23 17.20 -5.49 22.98
C LYS A 23 15.71 -5.29 22.70
N SER A 24 15.38 -4.59 21.61
CA SER A 24 14.00 -4.23 21.30
C SER A 24 13.23 -5.44 20.79
N GLU A 25 12.06 -5.69 21.36
CA GLU A 25 11.17 -6.75 20.92
C GLU A 25 10.49 -6.43 19.57
N VAL A 26 10.77 -5.26 18.96
CA VAL A 26 10.39 -5.01 17.56
C VAL A 26 11.04 -6.01 16.61
N LEU A 27 12.16 -6.63 16.99
CA LEU A 27 12.83 -7.72 16.25
C LEU A 27 12.52 -9.12 16.80
N ARG A 28 11.53 -9.25 17.69
CA ARG A 28 11.17 -10.58 18.20
C ARG A 28 10.89 -11.53 17.04
N ALA A 29 11.35 -12.76 17.22
CA ALA A 29 11.14 -13.83 16.27
C ALA A 29 9.66 -13.98 15.89
N ASP A 30 9.43 -14.31 14.63
CA ASP A 30 8.14 -14.64 14.06
C ASP A 30 8.25 -15.91 13.21
N THR A 31 7.15 -16.32 12.58
CA THR A 31 7.11 -17.53 11.72
C THR A 31 8.12 -17.49 10.57
N TYR A 32 8.68 -16.32 10.24
CA TYR A 32 9.55 -16.10 9.08
C TYR A 32 10.97 -15.65 9.43
N HIS A 33 11.19 -15.09 10.63
CA HIS A 33 12.47 -14.71 11.19
C HIS A 33 12.65 -15.37 12.54
N ASP A 34 13.47 -16.41 12.61
CA ASP A 34 13.94 -16.92 13.90
C ASP A 34 15.18 -16.15 14.38
N ASN A 35 15.55 -16.36 15.64
CA ASN A 35 16.72 -15.72 16.24
C ASN A 35 18.04 -16.45 15.90
N SER A 36 18.06 -17.39 14.95
CA SER A 36 19.27 -18.16 14.62
C SER A 36 20.24 -17.41 13.71
N ALA A 37 19.78 -16.36 13.04
CA ALA A 37 20.57 -15.53 12.13
C ALA A 37 20.31 -14.03 12.36
N PRO A 38 21.29 -13.15 12.04
CA PRO A 38 21.08 -11.72 12.17
C PRO A 38 20.07 -11.19 11.15
N HIS A 39 19.26 -10.21 11.59
CA HIS A 39 18.43 -9.42 10.68
C HIS A 39 19.32 -8.59 9.76
N LYS A 40 19.10 -8.68 8.45
CA LYS A 40 19.81 -7.86 7.47
C LYS A 40 19.03 -6.58 7.20
N VAL A 41 19.57 -5.46 7.67
CA VAL A 41 18.92 -4.14 7.58
C VAL A 41 19.75 -3.26 6.65
N SER A 42 19.11 -2.57 5.70
CA SER A 42 19.85 -1.64 4.84
C SER A 42 20.27 -0.41 5.64
N ALA A 43 21.53 -0.01 5.48
CA ALA A 43 22.05 1.32 5.84
C ALA A 43 22.42 2.16 4.60
N ALA A 44 22.20 1.59 3.41
CA ALA A 44 22.53 2.23 2.14
C ALA A 44 21.52 3.34 1.80
N THR A 45 22.05 4.48 1.38
CA THR A 45 21.24 5.53 0.76
C THR A 45 20.79 5.06 -0.62
N ALA A 46 19.48 4.90 -0.80
CA ALA A 46 18.85 4.52 -2.05
C ALA A 46 18.77 5.73 -3.01
N GLU A 47 18.38 6.90 -2.49
CA GLU A 47 18.33 8.15 -3.24
C GLU A 47 18.65 9.34 -2.33
N THR A 48 19.19 10.40 -2.93
CA THR A 48 19.40 11.72 -2.31
C THR A 48 18.47 12.75 -2.95
N TYR A 49 17.86 13.60 -2.13
CA TYR A 49 16.95 14.67 -2.52
C TYR A 49 17.52 16.03 -2.06
N GLY A 50 17.40 17.07 -2.89
CA GLY A 50 18.10 18.34 -2.69
C GLY A 50 19.54 18.37 -3.20
N ASN A 51 20.31 19.39 -2.79
CA ASN A 51 21.71 19.55 -3.18
C ASN A 51 22.60 18.49 -2.49
N PRO A 52 23.32 17.62 -3.23
CA PRO A 52 24.19 16.61 -2.63
C PRO A 52 25.32 17.17 -1.74
N GLU A 53 25.72 18.43 -1.98
CA GLU A 53 26.74 19.14 -1.23
C GLU A 53 26.20 19.91 -0.01
N ALA A 54 24.88 19.84 0.24
CA ALA A 54 24.27 20.48 1.41
C ALA A 54 24.90 19.97 2.72
N LEU A 55 25.17 20.90 3.64
CA LEU A 55 25.92 20.63 4.88
C LEU A 55 25.16 19.74 5.86
N THR A 56 23.83 19.80 5.87
CA THR A 56 22.98 19.04 6.78
C THR A 56 22.29 17.91 6.03
N THR A 57 22.40 16.69 6.55
CA THR A 57 21.68 15.52 6.01
C THR A 57 20.59 15.10 7.00
N ILE A 58 19.38 14.87 6.49
CA ILE A 58 18.30 14.19 7.21
C ILE A 58 18.04 12.85 6.52
N ARG A 59 18.25 11.74 7.25
CA ARG A 59 18.07 10.39 6.71
C ARG A 59 16.69 9.84 7.05
N ILE A 60 15.95 9.36 6.07
CA ILE A 60 14.58 8.84 6.23
C ILE A 60 14.56 7.35 5.91
N GLY A 61 14.15 6.53 6.87
CA GLY A 61 13.87 5.12 6.66
C GLY A 61 12.43 4.90 6.23
N ASN A 62 12.21 4.24 5.09
CA ASN A 62 10.87 3.92 4.60
C ASN A 62 10.90 2.84 3.51
N GLY A 63 9.84 2.05 3.39
CA GLY A 63 9.71 1.02 2.35
C GLY A 63 8.55 1.26 1.37
N GLY A 64 7.57 2.10 1.71
CA GLY A 64 6.34 2.26 0.93
C GLY A 64 6.28 3.53 0.08
N LEU A 65 6.53 4.71 0.66
CA LEU A 65 6.53 5.99 -0.05
C LEU A 65 7.70 6.10 -1.03
N GLY A 66 8.91 5.71 -0.61
CA GLY A 66 10.12 5.86 -1.41
C GLY A 66 10.00 5.30 -2.83
N PRO A 67 9.65 4.01 -3.01
CA PRO A 67 9.54 3.40 -4.34
C PRO A 67 8.47 4.02 -5.25
N THR A 68 7.52 4.77 -4.70
CA THR A 68 6.45 5.45 -5.46
C THR A 68 6.89 6.82 -6.00
N GLY A 69 8.00 7.37 -5.48
CA GLY A 69 8.44 8.73 -5.73
C GLY A 69 7.78 9.80 -4.85
N LEU A 70 6.72 9.48 -4.09
CA LEU A 70 6.05 10.46 -3.22
C LEU A 70 7.02 11.05 -2.19
N LEU A 71 7.93 10.22 -1.64
CA LEU A 71 8.92 10.70 -0.68
C LEU A 71 9.80 11.81 -1.28
N ARG A 72 10.28 11.63 -2.51
CA ARG A 72 11.03 12.66 -3.24
C ARG A 72 10.20 13.93 -3.40
N SER A 73 8.97 13.81 -3.88
CA SER A 73 8.10 14.98 -4.08
C SER A 73 7.83 15.77 -2.81
N LEU A 74 7.69 15.09 -1.65
CA LEU A 74 7.53 15.76 -0.36
C LEU A 74 8.82 16.46 0.07
N CYS A 75 9.97 15.79 -0.04
CA CYS A 75 11.26 16.38 0.32
C CYS A 75 11.61 17.59 -0.55
N ASP A 76 11.46 17.47 -1.87
CA ASP A 76 11.77 18.55 -2.81
C ASP A 76 10.86 19.76 -2.58
N ALA A 77 9.56 19.54 -2.37
CA ALA A 77 8.59 20.60 -2.09
C ALA A 77 8.87 21.33 -0.76
N TYR A 78 9.28 20.60 0.29
CA TYR A 78 9.67 21.22 1.56
C TYR A 78 10.94 22.07 1.40
N LEU A 79 11.95 21.56 0.69
CA LEU A 79 13.21 22.30 0.47
C LEU A 79 12.97 23.59 -0.32
N GLU A 80 12.08 23.55 -1.32
CA GLU A 80 11.67 24.72 -2.10
C GLU A 80 10.90 25.72 -1.24
N GLU A 81 9.86 25.29 -0.53
CA GLU A 81 9.01 26.17 0.28
C GLU A 81 9.78 26.83 1.44
N ALA A 82 10.66 26.07 2.10
CA ALA A 82 11.46 26.57 3.21
C ALA A 82 12.70 27.36 2.76
N GLY A 83 13.05 27.35 1.46
CA GLY A 83 14.27 27.97 0.96
C GLY A 83 15.56 27.32 1.51
N LEU A 84 15.54 25.99 1.73
CA LEU A 84 16.61 25.24 2.40
C LEU A 84 17.43 24.35 1.46
N GLY A 85 17.19 24.42 0.14
CA GLY A 85 17.79 23.52 -0.86
C GLY A 85 19.32 23.46 -0.86
N ASP A 86 20.01 24.51 -0.44
CA ASP A 86 21.49 24.56 -0.32
C ASP A 86 22.01 24.20 1.08
N HIS A 87 21.13 24.08 2.07
CA HIS A 87 21.48 23.88 3.46
C HIS A 87 21.17 22.46 3.97
N ILE A 88 20.11 21.86 3.45
CA ILE A 88 19.62 20.54 3.83
C ILE A 88 19.48 19.65 2.60
N LYS A 89 19.92 18.40 2.74
CA LYS A 89 19.53 17.30 1.85
C LYS A 89 18.83 16.20 2.63
N PHE A 90 18.00 15.45 1.93
CA PHE A 90 17.41 14.23 2.44
C PHE A 90 18.07 13.00 1.80
N GLU A 91 18.23 11.95 2.58
CA GLU A 91 18.68 10.65 2.08
C GLU A 91 17.67 9.58 2.46
N TRP A 92 17.15 8.87 1.46
CA TRP A 92 16.23 7.78 1.69
C TRP A 92 16.98 6.46 1.89
N VAL A 93 16.66 5.72 2.96
CA VAL A 93 17.13 4.37 3.23
C VAL A 93 15.94 3.40 3.12
N CYS A 94 16.00 2.50 2.16
CA CYS A 94 14.90 1.58 1.87
C CYS A 94 14.87 0.39 2.85
N ASN A 95 13.86 0.34 3.73
CA ASN A 95 13.63 -0.74 4.69
C ASN A 95 12.11 -0.91 4.93
N HIS A 96 11.64 -2.11 5.29
CA HIS A 96 10.29 -2.27 5.85
C HIS A 96 10.21 -1.69 7.28
N SER A 97 9.01 -1.62 7.86
CA SER A 97 8.73 -0.90 9.11
C SER A 97 9.57 -1.36 10.31
N ARG A 98 9.58 -2.66 10.68
CA ARG A 98 10.47 -3.20 11.75
C ARG A 98 11.95 -2.87 11.52
N HIS A 99 12.47 -3.06 10.31
CA HIS A 99 13.86 -2.73 9.98
C HIS A 99 14.16 -1.22 10.01
N THR A 100 13.20 -0.38 9.60
CA THR A 100 13.27 1.08 9.72
C THR A 100 13.37 1.51 11.19
N GLN A 101 12.58 0.89 12.07
CA GLN A 101 12.62 1.16 13.50
C GLN A 101 13.97 0.80 14.14
N VAL A 102 14.57 -0.31 13.71
CA VAL A 102 15.91 -0.72 14.17
C VAL A 102 17.01 0.19 13.62
N ALA A 103 16.91 0.57 12.35
CA ALA A 103 17.80 1.57 11.75
C ALA A 103 17.71 2.91 12.50
N LEU A 104 16.50 3.30 12.92
CA LEU A 104 16.27 4.50 13.73
C LEU A 104 16.90 4.35 15.12
N GLN A 105 16.70 3.22 15.79
CA GLN A 105 17.31 2.93 17.10
C GLN A 105 18.85 3.01 17.05
N ALA A 106 19.46 2.48 15.99
CA ALA A 106 20.90 2.51 15.78
C ALA A 106 21.44 3.87 15.27
N GLY A 107 20.56 4.83 14.94
CA GLY A 107 20.95 6.12 14.39
C GLY A 107 21.43 6.09 12.94
N VAL A 108 21.09 5.04 12.20
CA VAL A 108 21.31 4.93 10.76
C VAL A 108 20.36 5.87 10.00
N VAL A 109 19.14 6.06 10.52
CA VAL A 109 18.17 7.04 10.03
C VAL A 109 17.74 7.99 11.15
N ASP A 110 17.24 9.14 10.76
CA ASP A 110 16.76 10.21 11.64
C ASP A 110 15.24 10.16 11.83
N ILE A 111 14.53 9.78 10.77
CA ILE A 111 13.07 9.69 10.73
C ILE A 111 12.69 8.31 10.19
N GLY A 112 11.77 7.64 10.88
CA GLY A 112 11.12 6.42 10.39
C GLY A 112 9.72 6.72 9.90
N PHE A 113 9.41 6.38 8.64
CA PHE A 113 8.04 6.33 8.15
C PHE A 113 7.57 4.88 8.10
N THR A 114 6.69 4.53 9.04
CA THR A 114 6.34 3.14 9.37
C THR A 114 4.82 2.91 9.35
N TYR A 115 4.44 1.64 9.35
CA TYR A 115 3.07 1.17 9.10
C TYR A 115 2.55 0.20 10.16
N GLU A 116 3.24 0.06 11.30
CA GLU A 116 3.01 -1.01 12.28
C GLU A 116 2.76 -0.41 13.66
N ARG A 117 1.51 -0.03 13.94
CA ARG A 117 1.12 0.68 15.18
C ARG A 117 1.55 -0.04 16.45
N GLU A 118 1.44 -1.37 16.49
CA GLU A 118 1.85 -2.17 17.65
C GLU A 118 3.35 -2.10 17.89
N GLU A 119 4.15 -2.14 16.83
CA GLU A 119 5.61 -2.07 16.94
C GLU A 119 6.08 -0.65 17.29
N GLU A 120 5.39 0.37 16.80
CA GLU A 120 5.65 1.78 17.16
C GLU A 120 5.30 2.06 18.63
N ALA A 121 4.18 1.51 19.11
CA ALA A 121 3.79 1.57 20.52
C ALA A 121 4.79 0.82 21.40
N ARG A 122 5.28 -0.33 20.94
CA ARG A 122 6.32 -1.12 21.62
C ARG A 122 7.61 -0.34 21.73
N ALA A 123 8.12 0.21 20.62
CA ALA A 123 9.30 1.07 20.60
C ALA A 123 9.19 2.27 21.58
N THR A 124 7.99 2.85 21.67
CA THR A 124 7.68 3.93 22.62
C THR A 124 7.66 3.43 24.07
N SER A 125 7.05 2.27 24.33
CA SER A 125 6.98 1.67 25.68
C SER A 125 8.36 1.23 26.19
N GLU A 126 9.25 0.83 25.29
CA GLU A 126 10.65 0.53 25.56
C GLU A 126 11.51 1.80 25.76
N GLY A 127 10.93 2.99 25.52
CA GLY A 127 11.49 4.29 25.87
C GLY A 127 12.51 4.87 24.87
N TRP A 128 12.89 4.13 23.82
CA TRP A 128 13.90 4.60 22.87
C TRP A 128 13.31 5.35 21.66
N ALA A 129 12.01 5.24 21.39
CA ALA A 129 11.31 5.97 20.35
C ALA A 129 10.15 6.84 20.88
N GLN A 130 9.72 7.77 20.03
CA GLN A 130 8.47 8.52 20.14
C GLN A 130 7.80 8.61 18.77
N THR A 131 6.47 8.68 18.73
CA THR A 131 5.71 8.91 17.50
C THR A 131 5.28 10.38 17.38
N ALA A 132 5.37 10.93 16.18
CA ALA A 132 4.78 12.21 15.80
C ALA A 132 3.46 12.03 15.03
N GLY A 133 2.79 10.88 15.24
CA GLY A 133 1.47 10.54 14.69
C GLY A 133 1.47 10.19 13.20
N VAL A 134 0.25 10.00 12.67
CA VAL A 134 -0.01 9.67 11.26
C VAL A 134 -0.05 10.92 10.40
N PHE A 135 0.50 10.87 9.17
CA PHE A 135 0.44 11.99 8.21
C PHE A 135 -0.20 11.64 6.86
N CYS A 136 -0.34 10.34 6.54
CA CYS A 136 -1.10 9.88 5.38
C CYS A 136 -1.59 8.45 5.57
N HIS A 137 -2.51 8.03 4.72
CA HIS A 137 -3.00 6.65 4.71
C HIS A 137 -2.78 6.01 3.35
N ASP A 138 -2.24 4.80 3.39
CA ASP A 138 -2.31 3.83 2.31
C ASP A 138 -3.38 2.79 2.65
N HIS A 139 -3.68 1.90 1.73
CA HIS A 139 -4.70 0.87 1.89
C HIS A 139 -4.16 -0.45 1.34
N PHE A 140 -4.36 -1.53 2.08
CA PHE A 140 -4.14 -2.85 1.53
C PHE A 140 -5.20 -3.18 0.47
N VAL A 141 -4.76 -3.96 -0.51
CA VAL A 141 -5.54 -4.42 -1.65
C VAL A 141 -5.33 -5.91 -1.80
N LEU A 142 -6.43 -6.66 -1.88
CA LEU A 142 -6.41 -8.03 -2.37
C LEU A 142 -6.47 -7.99 -3.89
N ALA A 143 -5.36 -8.32 -4.52
CA ALA A 143 -5.24 -8.40 -5.98
C ALA A 143 -5.11 -9.85 -6.44
N GLY A 144 -5.47 -10.12 -7.68
CA GLY A 144 -5.36 -11.45 -8.27
C GLY A 144 -5.60 -11.48 -9.77
N PRO A 145 -5.55 -12.67 -10.39
CA PRO A 145 -5.67 -12.82 -11.84
C PRO A 145 -7.07 -12.45 -12.33
N LYS A 146 -7.18 -11.86 -13.52
CA LYS A 146 -8.47 -11.60 -14.20
C LYS A 146 -9.37 -12.83 -14.38
N ALA A 147 -8.76 -14.03 -14.48
CA ALA A 147 -9.48 -15.29 -14.66
C ALA A 147 -10.30 -15.70 -13.41
N ASP A 148 -10.00 -15.09 -12.26
CA ASP A 148 -10.73 -15.23 -11.00
C ASP A 148 -11.07 -16.68 -10.58
N PRO A 149 -10.09 -17.60 -10.46
CA PRO A 149 -10.37 -19.00 -10.13
C PRO A 149 -11.01 -19.20 -8.74
N ALA A 150 -10.99 -18.20 -7.86
CA ALA A 150 -11.68 -18.21 -6.58
C ALA A 150 -13.06 -17.50 -6.60
N ASP A 151 -13.51 -17.00 -7.75
CA ASP A 151 -14.79 -16.29 -7.93
C ASP A 151 -14.95 -15.10 -6.96
N LEU A 152 -13.88 -14.35 -6.72
CA LEU A 152 -13.87 -13.21 -5.81
C LEU A 152 -14.76 -12.06 -6.29
N ALA A 153 -15.03 -11.95 -7.59
CA ALA A 153 -15.98 -10.97 -8.14
C ALA A 153 -17.39 -11.14 -7.57
N SER A 154 -17.77 -12.37 -7.20
CA SER A 154 -19.07 -12.71 -6.59
C SER A 154 -19.06 -12.57 -5.06
N HIS A 155 -17.90 -12.30 -4.45
CA HIS A 155 -17.74 -12.14 -3.00
C HIS A 155 -17.58 -10.65 -2.63
N HIS A 156 -17.99 -10.31 -1.42
CA HIS A 156 -17.84 -8.96 -0.87
C HIS A 156 -17.10 -9.02 0.46
N GLY A 157 -16.08 -8.19 0.60
CA GLY A 157 -15.27 -8.11 1.81
C GLY A 157 -14.06 -9.04 1.80
N VAL A 158 -13.02 -8.62 2.53
CA VAL A 158 -11.72 -9.29 2.54
C VAL A 158 -11.79 -10.68 3.17
N ILE A 159 -12.53 -10.83 4.28
CA ILE A 159 -12.67 -12.10 5.01
C ILE A 159 -13.36 -13.16 4.15
N CYS A 160 -14.46 -12.82 3.49
CA CYS A 160 -15.13 -13.74 2.57
C CYS A 160 -14.22 -14.14 1.40
N SER A 161 -13.40 -13.21 0.91
CA SER A 161 -12.48 -13.47 -0.20
C SER A 161 -11.34 -14.41 0.20
N PHE A 162 -10.73 -14.22 1.38
CA PHE A 162 -9.71 -15.13 1.90
C PHE A 162 -10.28 -16.55 2.11
N ASN A 163 -11.49 -16.66 2.66
CA ASN A 163 -12.18 -17.95 2.80
C ASN A 163 -12.45 -18.62 1.45
N ALA A 164 -12.84 -17.85 0.43
CA ALA A 164 -13.06 -18.38 -0.93
C ALA A 164 -11.75 -18.89 -1.56
N ILE A 165 -10.64 -18.16 -1.43
CA ILE A 165 -9.32 -18.58 -1.91
C ILE A 165 -8.92 -19.92 -1.27
N ALA A 166 -9.04 -20.04 0.05
CA ALA A 166 -8.69 -21.27 0.77
C ALA A 166 -9.57 -22.45 0.35
N LYS A 167 -10.90 -22.24 0.25
CA LYS A 167 -11.85 -23.29 -0.16
C LYS A 167 -11.62 -23.81 -1.56
N GLN A 168 -11.30 -22.91 -2.50
CA GLN A 168 -11.05 -23.28 -3.89
C GLN A 168 -9.61 -23.76 -4.12
N GLY A 169 -8.73 -23.63 -3.13
CA GLY A 169 -7.30 -23.92 -3.27
C GLY A 169 -6.65 -23.09 -4.37
N ALA A 170 -7.08 -21.82 -4.51
CA ALA A 170 -6.55 -20.95 -5.53
C ALA A 170 -5.16 -20.42 -5.14
N LEU A 171 -4.26 -20.32 -6.13
CA LEU A 171 -2.87 -19.94 -5.89
C LEU A 171 -2.79 -18.56 -5.22
N PHE A 172 -2.11 -18.50 -4.08
CA PHE A 172 -1.89 -17.33 -3.27
C PHE A 172 -0.39 -17.19 -2.98
N HIS A 173 0.18 -16.02 -3.25
CA HIS A 173 1.56 -15.69 -2.92
C HIS A 173 1.62 -14.91 -1.61
N THR A 174 2.33 -15.47 -0.64
CA THR A 174 2.78 -14.73 0.54
C THR A 174 4.20 -14.22 0.30
N ARG A 175 4.49 -12.99 0.73
CA ARG A 175 5.88 -12.52 0.75
C ARG A 175 6.71 -13.26 1.80
N GLY A 176 6.10 -13.62 2.93
CA GLY A 176 6.79 -14.37 4.00
C GLY A 176 8.12 -13.74 4.42
N ASP A 177 8.14 -12.41 4.61
CA ASP A 177 9.36 -11.62 4.76
C ASP A 177 9.32 -10.61 5.91
N GLY A 178 8.45 -10.80 6.91
CA GLY A 178 8.46 -10.00 8.16
C GLY A 178 7.99 -8.56 7.97
N SER A 179 7.41 -8.25 6.81
CA SER A 179 6.85 -6.94 6.52
C SER A 179 5.43 -6.77 7.05
N ALA A 180 4.99 -5.51 7.17
CA ALA A 180 3.62 -5.17 7.56
C ALA A 180 2.55 -5.86 6.69
N THR A 181 2.80 -6.00 5.38
CA THR A 181 1.90 -6.72 4.46
C THR A 181 1.77 -8.18 4.86
N MET A 182 2.88 -8.85 5.20
CA MET A 182 2.86 -10.24 5.63
C MET A 182 2.12 -10.41 6.95
N HIS A 183 2.36 -9.54 7.94
CA HIS A 183 1.64 -9.59 9.21
C HIS A 183 0.13 -9.37 9.02
N LYS A 184 -0.26 -8.39 8.19
CA LYS A 184 -1.67 -8.18 7.84
C LYS A 184 -2.29 -9.40 7.15
N GLU A 185 -1.56 -10.02 6.24
CA GLU A 185 -1.99 -11.23 5.54
C GLU A 185 -2.19 -12.40 6.53
N ALA A 186 -1.26 -12.60 7.46
CA ALA A 186 -1.35 -13.63 8.50
C ALA A 186 -2.59 -13.41 9.40
N GLU A 187 -2.84 -12.17 9.84
CA GLU A 187 -4.06 -11.81 10.59
C GLU A 187 -5.33 -12.17 9.83
N LEU A 188 -5.37 -11.92 8.51
CA LEU A 188 -6.53 -12.23 7.67
C LEU A 188 -6.75 -13.75 7.51
N TRP A 189 -5.66 -14.53 7.41
CA TRP A 189 -5.75 -16.00 7.39
C TRP A 189 -6.26 -16.58 8.72
N ASP A 190 -5.81 -16.02 9.84
CA ASP A 190 -6.25 -16.43 11.17
C ASP A 190 -7.75 -16.15 11.38
N LEU A 191 -8.25 -15.01 10.89
CA LEU A 191 -9.67 -14.66 10.95
C LEU A 191 -10.59 -15.61 10.16
N VAL A 192 -10.06 -16.31 9.15
CA VAL A 192 -10.80 -17.35 8.40
C VAL A 192 -10.47 -18.77 8.86
N GLY A 193 -9.69 -18.92 9.93
CA GLY A 193 -9.36 -20.20 10.55
C GLY A 193 -8.37 -21.06 9.76
N VAL A 194 -7.53 -20.45 8.91
CA VAL A 194 -6.49 -21.17 8.15
C VAL A 194 -5.17 -21.09 8.92
N SER A 195 -4.83 -22.18 9.63
CA SER A 195 -3.65 -22.22 10.50
C SER A 195 -2.33 -22.24 9.73
N ASP A 196 -1.21 -21.96 10.41
CA ASP A 196 0.13 -22.08 9.80
C ASP A 196 0.42 -23.51 9.31
N VAL A 197 -0.12 -24.54 9.98
CA VAL A 197 0.01 -25.93 9.55
C VAL A 197 -0.76 -26.16 8.24
N ASP A 198 -1.97 -25.61 8.13
CA ASP A 198 -2.77 -25.70 6.90
C ASP A 198 -2.05 -25.01 5.73
N LYS A 199 -1.53 -23.79 5.98
CA LYS A 199 -0.76 -23.02 5.00
C LYS A 199 0.51 -23.76 4.56
N ALA A 200 1.24 -24.37 5.49
CA ALA A 200 2.46 -25.12 5.18
C ALA A 200 2.20 -26.40 4.37
N ALA A 201 1.04 -27.04 4.56
CA ALA A 201 0.64 -28.23 3.80
C ALA A 201 0.00 -27.88 2.43
N ALA A 202 -0.45 -26.64 2.24
CA ALA A 202 -1.18 -26.19 1.07
C ALA A 202 -0.27 -25.89 -0.13
N LYS A 203 -0.42 -26.64 -1.23
CA LYS A 203 0.27 -26.35 -2.50
C LYS A 203 -0.11 -24.98 -3.10
N TRP A 204 -1.28 -24.47 -2.74
CA TRP A 204 -1.82 -23.20 -3.22
C TRP A 204 -1.28 -21.99 -2.46
N TYR A 205 -0.67 -22.17 -1.28
CA TYR A 205 -0.08 -21.07 -0.52
C TYR A 205 1.44 -21.09 -0.67
N GLN A 206 2.00 -20.14 -1.43
CA GLN A 206 3.41 -20.16 -1.82
C GLN A 206 4.17 -18.96 -1.26
N ARG A 207 5.27 -19.23 -0.55
CA ARG A 207 6.19 -18.21 -0.07
C ARG A 207 7.12 -17.76 -1.19
N ILE A 208 6.95 -16.52 -1.63
CA ILE A 208 7.75 -15.89 -2.68
C ILE A 208 8.33 -14.57 -2.12
N PRO A 209 9.46 -14.61 -1.38
CA PRO A 209 10.03 -13.42 -0.74
C PRO A 209 10.60 -12.43 -1.75
N GLY A 210 10.28 -11.15 -1.56
CA GLY A 210 10.76 -10.06 -2.40
C GLY A 210 10.17 -8.73 -1.99
N THR A 211 10.61 -7.66 -2.65
CA THR A 211 10.03 -6.32 -2.43
C THR A 211 8.54 -6.31 -2.82
N PRO A 212 7.73 -5.36 -2.31
CA PRO A 212 6.32 -5.24 -2.71
C PRO A 212 6.12 -5.24 -4.23
N PHE A 213 7.01 -4.55 -4.95
CA PHE A 213 6.98 -4.48 -6.41
C PHE A 213 7.28 -5.83 -7.09
N GLN A 214 8.31 -6.55 -6.62
CA GLN A 214 8.65 -7.89 -7.16
C GLN A 214 7.53 -8.90 -6.91
N ALA A 215 6.92 -8.87 -5.72
CA ALA A 215 5.80 -9.75 -5.37
C ALA A 215 4.63 -9.61 -6.37
N LEU A 216 4.30 -8.37 -6.75
CA LEU A 216 3.28 -8.09 -7.76
C LEU A 216 3.64 -8.63 -9.14
N VAL A 217 4.88 -8.44 -9.59
CA VAL A 217 5.35 -8.96 -10.90
C VAL A 217 5.27 -10.49 -10.93
N TRP A 218 5.68 -11.16 -9.86
CA TRP A 218 5.62 -12.62 -9.78
C TRP A 218 4.17 -13.13 -9.70
N ALA A 219 3.32 -12.51 -8.89
CA ALA A 219 1.91 -12.88 -8.83
C ALA A 219 1.19 -12.67 -10.18
N ASN A 220 1.54 -11.61 -10.93
CA ASN A 220 1.03 -11.40 -12.28
C ASN A 220 1.45 -12.52 -13.22
N ARG A 221 2.73 -12.89 -13.22
CA ARG A 221 3.28 -13.99 -14.05
C ARG A 221 2.62 -15.32 -13.73
N ASP A 222 2.49 -15.63 -12.44
CA ASP A 222 2.06 -16.94 -11.95
C ASP A 222 0.54 -17.04 -11.80
N LYS A 223 -0.18 -15.95 -12.07
CA LYS A 223 -1.64 -15.83 -11.92
C LYS A 223 -2.09 -16.15 -10.48
N ALA A 224 -1.36 -15.61 -9.51
CA ALA A 224 -1.63 -15.78 -8.10
C ALA A 224 -2.41 -14.59 -7.52
N TYR A 225 -3.22 -14.87 -6.51
CA TYR A 225 -3.70 -13.84 -5.58
C TYR A 225 -2.57 -13.41 -4.65
N LEU A 226 -2.63 -12.18 -4.15
CA LEU A 226 -1.74 -11.68 -3.11
C LEU A 226 -2.39 -10.51 -2.36
N LEU A 227 -1.97 -10.30 -1.12
CA LEU A 227 -2.17 -9.03 -0.45
C LEU A 227 -1.03 -8.08 -0.83
N THR A 228 -1.37 -6.87 -1.24
CA THR A 228 -0.42 -5.79 -1.56
C THR A 228 -0.94 -4.48 -1.00
N ASP A 229 -0.17 -3.41 -1.09
CA ASP A 229 -0.64 -2.05 -0.82
C ASP A 229 -1.00 -1.31 -2.11
N ARG A 230 -1.92 -0.36 -1.98
CA ARG A 230 -2.53 0.35 -3.09
C ARG A 230 -1.51 1.19 -3.86
N ALA A 231 -0.61 1.86 -3.14
CA ALA A 231 0.44 2.66 -3.72
C ALA A 231 1.38 1.83 -4.61
N THR A 232 1.80 0.65 -4.15
CA THR A 232 2.64 -0.28 -4.94
C THR A 232 1.85 -0.82 -6.12
N PHE A 233 0.59 -1.25 -5.94
CA PHE A 233 -0.25 -1.74 -7.04
C PHE A 233 -0.38 -0.70 -8.16
N LEU A 234 -0.72 0.54 -7.83
CA LEU A 234 -0.85 1.62 -8.81
C LEU A 234 0.47 1.96 -9.50
N THR A 235 1.57 1.98 -8.74
CA THR A 235 2.91 2.21 -9.31
C THR A 235 3.27 1.13 -10.31
N ALA A 236 3.01 -0.14 -9.99
CA ALA A 236 3.23 -1.26 -10.89
C ALA A 236 2.31 -1.18 -12.13
N LYS A 237 1.04 -0.77 -11.95
CA LYS A 237 0.11 -0.59 -13.07
C LYS A 237 0.55 0.53 -14.01
N ASN A 238 0.95 1.69 -13.46
CA ASN A 238 1.44 2.83 -14.22
C ASN A 238 2.74 2.50 -15.00
N LYS A 239 3.59 1.62 -14.44
CA LYS A 239 4.78 1.11 -15.14
C LYS A 239 4.49 0.02 -16.18
N GLY A 240 3.23 -0.43 -16.32
CA GLY A 240 2.86 -1.46 -17.29
C GLY A 240 3.36 -2.87 -16.95
N VAL A 241 3.72 -3.16 -15.69
CA VAL A 241 4.32 -4.47 -15.33
C VAL A 241 3.32 -5.49 -14.76
N ILE A 242 2.06 -5.08 -14.54
CA ILE A 242 0.98 -5.94 -14.00
C ILE A 242 -0.31 -5.82 -14.82
N GLU A 243 -0.26 -6.21 -16.09
CA GLU A 243 -1.41 -6.10 -16.98
C GLU A 243 -2.55 -7.05 -16.61
N ASP A 244 -2.26 -8.21 -15.99
CA ASP A 244 -3.19 -9.31 -15.75
C ASP A 244 -3.68 -9.45 -14.30
N LEU A 245 -3.23 -8.56 -13.43
CA LEU A 245 -3.80 -8.40 -12.09
C LEU A 245 -4.91 -7.35 -12.07
N VAL A 246 -5.95 -7.66 -11.29
CA VAL A 246 -7.04 -6.75 -10.94
C VAL A 246 -7.24 -6.75 -9.42
N THR A 247 -7.89 -5.70 -8.93
CA THR A 247 -8.18 -5.51 -7.51
C THR A 247 -9.59 -6.03 -7.19
N TYR A 248 -9.70 -6.95 -6.24
CA TYR A 248 -10.98 -7.51 -5.81
C TYR A 248 -11.54 -6.81 -4.58
N VAL A 249 -10.67 -6.54 -3.61
CA VAL A 249 -11.02 -5.88 -2.35
C VAL A 249 -9.98 -4.82 -2.04
N GLU A 250 -10.43 -3.66 -1.59
CA GLU A 250 -9.59 -2.55 -1.15
C GLU A 250 -10.38 -1.71 -0.14
N GLY A 251 -9.64 -0.99 0.71
CA GLY A 251 -10.23 -0.05 1.67
C GLY A 251 -11.03 -0.71 2.79
N GLY A 252 -11.59 0.11 3.66
CA GLY A 252 -12.22 -0.31 4.90
C GLY A 252 -11.22 -0.50 6.04
N GLU A 253 -11.73 -0.41 7.26
CA GLU A 253 -10.92 -0.37 8.50
C GLU A 253 -9.91 -1.53 8.60
N VAL A 254 -10.30 -2.73 8.18
CA VAL A 254 -9.46 -3.94 8.22
C VAL A 254 -8.24 -3.82 7.30
N LEU A 255 -8.38 -3.12 6.17
CA LEU A 255 -7.32 -2.94 5.17
C LEU A 255 -6.64 -1.58 5.27
N MET A 256 -6.86 -0.82 6.35
CA MET A 256 -6.19 0.45 6.58
C MET A 256 -4.68 0.25 6.77
N ASN A 257 -3.86 1.02 6.07
CA ASN A 257 -2.40 0.97 6.15
C ASN A 257 -1.82 2.38 6.39
N SER A 258 -2.03 2.91 7.59
CA SER A 258 -1.68 4.30 7.91
C SER A 258 -0.17 4.50 8.11
N CYS A 259 0.41 5.53 7.51
CA CYS A 259 1.83 5.84 7.68
C CYS A 259 2.05 6.80 8.86
N ALA A 260 2.83 6.39 9.86
CA ALA A 260 3.22 7.22 10.99
C ALA A 260 4.67 7.66 10.90
N VAL A 261 4.95 8.76 11.58
CA VAL A 261 6.30 9.27 11.80
C VAL A 261 6.79 8.77 13.16
N VAL A 262 7.96 8.14 13.16
CA VAL A 262 8.68 7.67 14.35
C VAL A 262 10.03 8.35 14.41
N LEU A 263 10.39 8.82 15.61
CA LEU A 263 11.65 9.49 15.91
C LEU A 263 12.28 8.82 17.13
N ARG A 264 13.59 8.98 17.32
CA ARG A 264 14.20 8.64 18.61
C ARG A 264 13.67 9.58 19.69
N SER A 265 13.51 9.10 20.92
CA SER A 265 13.04 9.91 22.06
C SER A 265 13.92 11.14 22.34
N GLY A 266 15.19 11.11 21.95
CA GLY A 266 16.16 12.20 22.13
C GLY A 266 16.32 13.15 20.95
N GLU A 267 15.52 13.02 19.88
CA GLU A 267 15.64 13.89 18.70
C GLU A 267 15.24 15.34 19.03
N LYS A 268 16.18 16.27 18.83
CA LYS A 268 16.05 17.68 19.20
C LYS A 268 16.38 18.63 18.06
N ARG A 269 16.81 18.12 16.90
CA ARG A 269 17.16 18.99 15.77
C ARG A 269 15.92 19.69 15.25
N GLU A 270 15.97 21.02 15.23
CA GLU A 270 14.91 21.87 14.70
C GLU A 270 14.62 21.54 13.23
N SER A 271 15.66 21.29 12.42
CA SER A 271 15.51 20.91 11.01
C SER A 271 14.68 19.65 10.79
N VAL A 272 14.78 18.66 11.68
CA VAL A 272 13.99 17.43 11.63
C VAL A 272 12.54 17.71 12.02
N TRP A 273 12.32 18.41 13.13
CA TRP A 273 10.98 18.72 13.61
C TRP A 273 10.21 19.66 12.68
N ASN A 274 10.87 20.62 12.04
CA ASN A 274 10.25 21.49 11.05
C ASN A 274 9.70 20.68 9.86
N PHE A 275 10.49 19.74 9.32
CA PHE A 275 10.01 18.86 8.25
C PHE A 275 8.85 17.95 8.72
N VAL A 276 8.97 17.35 9.92
CA VAL A 276 7.92 16.47 10.48
C VAL A 276 6.60 17.21 10.68
N ASN A 277 6.65 18.45 11.18
CA ASN A 277 5.45 19.28 11.35
C ASN A 277 4.87 19.68 9.99
N TRP A 278 5.74 20.08 9.05
CA TRP A 278 5.34 20.48 7.71
C TRP A 278 4.59 19.38 6.94
N LEU A 279 4.88 18.09 7.19
CA LEU A 279 4.14 16.98 6.57
C LEU A 279 2.63 17.04 6.80
N ARG A 280 2.18 17.72 7.86
CA ARG A 280 0.76 17.87 8.25
C ARG A 280 0.15 19.18 7.74
N GLU A 281 0.94 20.02 7.06
CA GLU A 281 0.51 21.32 6.54
C GLU A 281 -0.14 21.22 5.15
N GLY A 282 -0.76 22.32 4.71
CA GLY A 282 -1.60 22.35 3.52
C GLY A 282 -0.87 21.97 2.22
N GLN A 283 0.41 22.34 2.07
CA GLN A 283 1.18 22.00 0.87
C GLN A 283 1.48 20.50 0.80
N ALA A 284 2.03 19.92 1.88
CA ALA A 284 2.31 18.48 1.96
C ALA A 284 1.05 17.63 1.78
N GLN A 285 -0.03 17.96 2.49
CA GLN A 285 -1.31 17.26 2.39
C GLN A 285 -1.95 17.43 0.99
N GLY A 286 -1.72 18.58 0.35
CA GLY A 286 -2.11 18.83 -1.04
C GLY A 286 -1.35 17.95 -2.05
N ILE A 287 -0.06 17.68 -1.82
CA ILE A 287 0.72 16.74 -2.62
C ILE A 287 0.19 15.32 -2.42
N ILE A 288 0.07 14.87 -1.16
CA ILE A 288 -0.41 13.52 -0.81
C ILE A 288 -1.75 13.21 -1.46
N SER A 289 -2.72 14.13 -1.34
CA SER A 289 -4.08 13.95 -1.86
C SER A 289 -4.19 13.89 -3.38
N ARG A 290 -3.18 14.34 -4.13
CA ARG A 290 -3.19 14.39 -5.61
C ARG A 290 -2.13 13.51 -6.26
N TYR A 291 -1.21 12.94 -5.49
CA TYR A 291 -0.09 12.20 -6.05
C TYR A 291 -0.55 10.99 -6.87
N GLY A 292 -0.19 10.94 -8.16
CA GLY A 292 -0.60 9.91 -9.12
C GLY A 292 -1.94 10.12 -9.82
N VAL A 293 -2.66 11.22 -9.54
CA VAL A 293 -3.89 11.56 -10.28
C VAL A 293 -3.61 11.89 -11.75
N ASP A 294 -2.40 12.34 -12.07
CA ASP A 294 -1.91 12.62 -13.41
C ASP A 294 -1.51 11.36 -14.20
N TRP A 295 -1.41 10.20 -13.53
CA TRP A 295 -1.14 8.92 -14.18
C TRP A 295 -2.36 8.43 -14.97
N GLU A 296 -2.16 7.42 -15.82
CA GLU A 296 -3.25 6.85 -16.63
C GLU A 296 -4.42 6.34 -15.77
N THR A 297 -4.12 5.88 -14.55
CA THR A 297 -5.09 5.37 -13.57
C THR A 297 -6.00 6.45 -12.99
N ARG A 298 -5.60 7.74 -13.05
CA ARG A 298 -6.35 8.92 -12.59
C ARG A 298 -6.87 8.86 -11.16
N VAL A 299 -6.15 8.17 -10.28
CA VAL A 299 -6.51 8.03 -8.88
C VAL A 299 -5.30 8.36 -8.00
N PRO A 300 -5.49 9.06 -6.88
CA PRO A 300 -4.38 9.37 -5.98
C PRO A 300 -3.86 8.07 -5.37
N LEU A 301 -2.58 7.97 -5.00
CA LEU A 301 -2.00 6.76 -4.39
C LEU A 301 -2.39 6.58 -2.92
N PHE A 302 -2.45 7.70 -2.20
CA PHE A 302 -2.66 7.78 -0.76
C PHE A 302 -3.84 8.71 -0.46
N THR A 303 -4.34 8.68 0.77
CA THR A 303 -5.25 9.71 1.30
C THR A 303 -4.54 10.59 2.33
N PRO A 304 -4.91 11.89 2.42
CA PRO A 304 -4.32 12.81 3.40
C PRO A 304 -4.71 12.42 4.83
N GLU A 305 -3.99 12.93 5.83
CA GLU A 305 -4.18 12.64 7.26
C GLU A 305 -5.65 12.77 7.72
N THR A 306 -6.36 13.77 7.23
CA THR A 306 -7.74 14.07 7.63
C THR A 306 -8.77 13.14 6.98
N GLN A 307 -8.34 12.33 6.02
CA GLN A 307 -9.19 11.42 5.27
C GLN A 307 -8.63 10.00 5.37
N LYS A 308 -9.14 9.22 6.34
CA LYS A 308 -8.72 7.82 6.50
C LYS A 308 -9.08 6.96 5.29
N GLU A 309 -10.31 7.10 4.79
CA GLU A 309 -10.86 6.19 3.77
C GLU A 309 -10.93 6.79 2.37
N LEU A 310 -10.90 5.92 1.38
CA LEU A 310 -11.08 6.26 -0.03
C LEU A 310 -12.54 6.65 -0.31
N GLU A 311 -12.74 7.67 -1.13
CA GLU A 311 -14.08 7.91 -1.68
C GLU A 311 -14.49 6.75 -2.58
N GLU A 312 -15.78 6.41 -2.57
CA GLU A 312 -16.30 5.26 -3.30
C GLU A 312 -15.95 5.29 -4.81
N LYS A 313 -15.91 6.48 -5.42
CA LYS A 313 -15.56 6.69 -6.83
C LYS A 313 -14.07 6.41 -7.14
N LEU A 314 -13.22 6.43 -6.12
CA LEU A 314 -11.76 6.25 -6.22
C LEU A 314 -11.31 4.81 -5.95
N LEU A 315 -12.25 3.91 -5.58
CA LEU A 315 -11.97 2.48 -5.47
C LEU A 315 -11.47 1.98 -6.83
N LEU A 316 -10.27 1.42 -6.87
CA LEU A 316 -9.62 0.83 -8.03
C LEU A 316 -10.54 -0.10 -8.83
N ARG A 317 -11.34 -0.93 -8.16
CA ARG A 317 -12.31 -1.84 -8.84
C ARG A 317 -13.41 -1.10 -9.62
N LYS A 318 -13.60 0.20 -9.39
CA LYS A 318 -14.53 1.08 -10.11
C LYS A 318 -13.79 2.02 -11.04
N ALA A 319 -12.73 2.67 -10.56
CA ALA A 319 -11.96 3.66 -11.29
C ALA A 319 -11.23 3.06 -12.50
N LEU A 320 -10.72 1.83 -12.37
CA LEU A 320 -9.95 1.15 -13.42
C LEU A 320 -10.81 0.25 -14.32
N ARG A 321 -12.13 0.20 -14.11
CA ARG A 321 -13.01 -0.52 -15.05
C ARG A 321 -12.95 0.19 -16.41
N PRO A 322 -12.85 -0.57 -17.52
CA PRO A 322 -13.06 0.00 -18.83
C PRO A 322 -14.42 0.72 -18.83
N GLN A 323 -14.40 2.05 -19.00
CA GLN A 323 -15.63 2.79 -19.17
C GLN A 323 -16.31 2.24 -20.43
N PRO A 324 -17.63 1.96 -20.41
CA PRO A 324 -18.32 1.57 -21.62
C PRO A 324 -18.06 2.66 -22.66
N ALA A 325 -17.65 2.25 -23.88
CA ALA A 325 -17.44 3.19 -24.97
C ALA A 325 -18.68 4.09 -25.03
N LYS A 326 -18.49 5.43 -24.95
CA LYS A 326 -19.60 6.36 -25.14
C LYS A 326 -20.35 5.91 -26.39
N PRO A 327 -21.69 5.74 -26.35
CA PRO A 327 -22.42 5.38 -27.55
C PRO A 327 -22.04 6.40 -28.60
N ARG A 328 -21.36 5.95 -29.66
CA ARG A 328 -21.15 6.76 -30.85
C ARG A 328 -22.55 6.98 -31.38
N TRP A 329 -23.14 8.12 -31.04
CA TRP A 329 -24.28 8.64 -31.77
C TRP A 329 -23.82 8.77 -33.20
N ARG A 330 -24.12 7.76 -34.02
CA ARG A 330 -24.08 7.91 -35.46
C ARG A 330 -25.19 8.93 -35.74
N PRO A 331 -24.89 10.10 -36.31
CA PRO A 331 -25.97 10.93 -36.82
C PRO A 331 -26.74 10.03 -37.79
N LEU A 332 -28.02 9.80 -37.48
CA LEU A 332 -28.93 9.21 -38.43
C LEU A 332 -28.88 10.16 -39.62
N TYR A 333 -28.29 9.73 -40.73
CA TYR A 333 -28.40 10.47 -41.98
C TYR A 333 -29.90 10.51 -42.28
N VAL A 334 -30.51 11.67 -42.02
CA VAL A 334 -31.83 11.99 -42.53
C VAL A 334 -31.61 12.15 -44.03
N LEU A 335 -31.95 11.10 -44.78
CA LEU A 335 -32.20 11.25 -46.21
C LEU A 335 -33.32 12.29 -46.34
N PRO A 336 -33.17 13.33 -47.16
CA PRO A 336 -34.25 14.28 -47.35
C PRO A 336 -35.39 13.54 -48.06
N GLU A 337 -36.62 13.86 -47.64
CA GLU A 337 -37.89 13.44 -48.21
C GLU A 337 -38.35 12.02 -47.82
N VAL A 338 -39.13 11.91 -46.74
CA VAL A 338 -40.61 11.92 -46.77
C VAL A 338 -41.08 12.09 -45.32
N ALA A 339 -41.96 13.07 -45.09
CA ALA A 339 -42.53 13.33 -43.79
C ALA A 339 -43.35 12.12 -43.31
N VAL A 340 -42.94 11.50 -42.20
CA VAL A 340 -43.82 10.63 -41.41
C VAL A 340 -43.68 11.03 -39.94
N ILE A 341 -44.73 11.69 -39.46
CA ILE A 341 -44.97 11.93 -38.03
C ILE A 341 -45.29 10.57 -37.41
N VAL A 342 -44.48 10.09 -36.47
CA VAL A 342 -44.93 9.11 -35.48
C VAL A 342 -44.58 9.61 -34.08
N ALA A 343 -45.63 9.95 -33.37
CA ALA A 343 -45.63 10.36 -31.98
C ALA A 343 -45.20 9.22 -31.05
N CYS A 344 -44.47 9.60 -30.01
CA CYS A 344 -44.17 8.77 -28.84
C CYS A 344 -45.46 8.17 -28.27
N THR A 345 -45.50 6.84 -28.08
CA THR A 345 -46.44 6.24 -27.13
C THR A 345 -45.74 5.23 -26.23
N ARG A 346 -45.87 5.52 -24.94
CA ARG A 346 -45.36 4.84 -23.76
C ARG A 346 -46.20 3.58 -23.55
N ILE A 347 -45.60 2.39 -23.56
CA ILE A 347 -46.32 1.15 -23.23
C ILE A 347 -46.14 0.89 -21.73
N MET A 348 -47.22 1.06 -20.97
CA MET A 348 -47.40 0.54 -19.61
C MET A 348 -48.61 -0.40 -19.61
N LEU A 349 -48.32 -1.66 -19.32
CA LEU A 349 -49.11 -2.81 -18.84
C LEU A 349 -50.63 -2.65 -18.57
N GLY A 350 -51.41 -3.67 -19.00
CA GLY A 350 -52.69 -4.06 -18.39
C GLY A 350 -53.62 -4.91 -19.29
N PRO A 351 -54.12 -6.11 -18.86
CA PRO A 351 -54.79 -7.10 -19.71
C PRO A 351 -56.34 -7.08 -19.61
N LEU A 352 -57.07 -7.69 -20.57
CA LEU A 352 -58.48 -8.14 -20.52
C LEU A 352 -58.78 -8.90 -21.85
N ILE A 353 -58.89 -10.24 -21.92
CA ILE A 353 -60.06 -11.11 -21.69
C ILE A 353 -61.37 -10.56 -22.29
N GLU A 354 -61.79 -11.20 -23.38
CA GLU A 354 -63.01 -10.93 -24.16
C GLU A 354 -64.28 -11.48 -23.48
N ALA A 355 -65.36 -10.70 -23.56
CA ALA A 355 -66.72 -11.14 -23.28
C ALA A 355 -67.50 -11.18 -24.61
N SER A 356 -68.08 -12.34 -24.92
CA SER A 356 -69.03 -12.57 -26.00
C SER A 356 -70.44 -12.08 -25.60
N ALA A 357 -71.14 -11.43 -26.55
CA ALA A 357 -72.51 -10.95 -26.42
C ALA A 357 -73.52 -11.97 -27.01
N PRO A 358 -74.80 -11.94 -26.59
CA PRO A 358 -75.79 -12.97 -26.91
C PRO A 358 -76.69 -12.62 -28.11
N VAL A 359 -77.19 -13.66 -28.79
CA VAL A 359 -78.56 -13.77 -29.34
C VAL A 359 -79.03 -15.20 -29.11
#